data_AF-L8PNG4-F1
#
_entry.id   AF-L8PNG4-F1
#
_cell.length_a   1.000
_cell.length_b   1.000
_cell.length_c   1.000
_cell.angle_alpha   90.00
_cell.angle_beta   90.00
_cell.angle_gamma   90.00
#
_symmetry.space_group_name_H-M   'P 1'
#
loop_
_entity.id
_entity.type
_entity.pdbx_description
1 polymer ?
#
loop_
_entity_poly.entity_id
_entity_poly.type
_entity_poly.pdbx_seq_one_letter_code
_entity_poly.pdbx_strand_id
1 'polypeptide(L)'
;MSEPSGIHRRRRPVRRALVAALGALGLAVAGALVAVPSANASAPTPPAGWTQVFLDDFNGAAGTGVNTSTWQYATGKGYPGGPANWGTGEIETMTSSTDNVALDGNGNLRITPRRDASGNWTSGRIETNRTDFQPPAGGKLRVEARIQVPNVTGAAAKGYWPAFWMLGAPYRGNYWNWPSVGELDIMENTQGMNTVFATMHCGTSPGGPCNETSGIGGNTTCSGTTCQAGFHTYRMEWDRSTSPEEIRFYLDGTNFHTVRANQVDATTWKNATDHGFFIILNVAMGGGFPDAFGGGPDSGTQPGHPMVVDYVQVLSAGGSGTTPPPTGNRDAYSAIQAESYDGQSGVSTESTSDSGGGQNIGSLANGDWALFRGVDFGSTAATQFVGRVASGAAGGVSGLVEVRLDSRGNAPVGSFAVGNTGGWQSWRTIPANISRVTGTHDVYLTFTSGQPSDFVNVNWFNFGR
;
A
#
# COMPACT_ATOMS: atom_id res chain seq x y z
N MET A 1 -27.88 32.36 86.00
CA MET A 1 -28.75 33.31 85.28
C MET A 1 -29.51 32.54 84.21
N SER A 2 -30.79 32.33 84.50
CA SER A 2 -31.91 32.22 83.56
C SER A 2 -31.81 31.25 82.37
N GLU A 3 -32.27 30.02 82.59
CA GLU A 3 -33.30 29.40 81.72
C GLU A 3 -34.61 30.22 81.84
N PRO A 4 -35.57 30.21 80.87
CA PRO A 4 -36.35 28.99 80.61
C PRO A 4 -37.08 28.84 79.25
N SER A 5 -37.77 27.69 79.16
CA SER A 5 -39.04 27.44 78.45
C SER A 5 -38.90 27.07 76.96
N GLY A 6 -39.19 25.83 76.54
CA GLY A 6 -40.43 25.09 76.79
C GLY A 6 -41.40 25.38 75.63
N ILE A 7 -41.83 24.40 74.85
CA ILE A 7 -43.15 23.75 75.01
C ILE A 7 -43.20 22.40 74.27
N HIS A 8 -43.76 21.42 74.97
CA HIS A 8 -44.23 20.10 74.53
C HIS A 8 -45.52 20.16 73.67
N ARG A 9 -45.78 19.14 72.81
CA ARG A 9 -46.71 18.01 73.10
C ARG A 9 -47.09 17.18 71.86
N ARG A 10 -46.81 15.87 71.99
CA ARG A 10 -47.69 14.69 71.81
C ARG A 10 -48.65 14.61 70.61
N ARG A 11 -48.65 13.44 69.93
CA ARG A 11 -49.70 12.40 70.04
C ARG A 11 -49.28 11.05 69.39
N ARG A 12 -49.57 9.97 70.11
CA ARG A 12 -49.56 8.53 69.72
C ARG A 12 -50.84 8.22 68.88
N PRO A 13 -51.29 6.95 68.67
CA PRO A 13 -50.70 5.64 68.28
C PRO A 13 -51.46 5.03 67.05
N VAL A 14 -51.36 3.70 66.83
CA VAL A 14 -52.32 2.81 66.11
C VAL A 14 -51.95 2.64 64.61
N ARG A 15 -51.80 1.44 63.99
CA ARG A 15 -52.29 0.07 64.20
C ARG A 15 -51.32 -0.91 63.52
N ARG A 16 -51.25 -2.12 64.07
CA ARG A 16 -50.63 -3.31 63.45
C ARG A 16 -51.32 -3.68 62.13
N ALA A 17 -50.54 -4.03 61.11
CA ALA A 17 -50.89 -5.06 60.14
C ALA A 17 -49.58 -5.66 59.58
N LEU A 18 -49.30 -6.89 60.01
CA LEU A 18 -48.29 -7.79 59.46
C LEU A 18 -48.98 -8.60 58.36
N VAL A 19 -48.53 -8.52 57.11
CA VAL A 19 -48.50 -9.68 56.19
C VAL A 19 -47.30 -9.51 55.26
N ALA A 20 -46.51 -10.58 55.21
CA ALA A 20 -45.28 -10.76 54.48
C ALA A 20 -45.49 -10.91 52.97
N ALA A 21 -44.48 -10.50 52.20
CA ALA A 21 -43.82 -11.33 51.19
C ALA A 21 -42.71 -10.49 50.54
N LEU A 22 -41.49 -11.01 50.50
CA LEU A 22 -40.74 -11.19 49.25
C LEU A 22 -39.32 -11.70 49.56
N GLY A 23 -39.16 -13.00 49.28
CA GLY A 23 -38.07 -13.55 48.47
C GLY A 23 -36.67 -13.04 48.72
N ALA A 24 -35.86 -13.91 49.33
CA ALA A 24 -34.43 -13.89 49.20
C ALA A 24 -34.02 -13.90 47.71
N LEU A 25 -33.11 -13.01 47.33
CA LEU A 25 -32.28 -13.19 46.14
C LEU A 25 -30.82 -12.97 46.54
N GLY A 26 -30.02 -14.03 46.38
CA GLY A 26 -28.58 -14.00 46.64
C GLY A 26 -27.87 -13.03 45.72
N LEU A 27 -26.88 -12.32 46.27
CA LEU A 27 -25.91 -11.57 45.48
C LEU A 27 -25.01 -12.56 44.74
N ALA A 28 -25.39 -12.88 43.51
CA ALA A 28 -24.42 -13.33 42.51
C ALA A 28 -23.69 -12.08 42.01
N VAL A 29 -22.43 -11.92 42.39
CA VAL A 29 -21.53 -10.95 41.78
C VAL A 29 -21.23 -11.46 40.37
N ALA A 30 -22.05 -11.05 39.40
CA ALA A 30 -21.71 -11.17 38.00
C ALA A 30 -20.59 -10.15 37.73
N GLY A 31 -19.35 -10.63 37.67
CA GLY A 31 -18.26 -9.89 37.06
C GLY A 31 -18.62 -9.69 35.59
N ALA A 32 -19.18 -8.52 35.26
CA ALA A 32 -19.27 -8.07 33.89
C ALA A 32 -17.85 -7.84 33.41
N LEU A 33 -17.26 -8.86 32.79
CA LEU A 33 -16.21 -8.67 31.80
C LEU A 33 -16.82 -7.76 30.73
N VAL A 34 -16.57 -6.46 30.85
CA VAL A 34 -16.73 -5.56 29.71
C VAL A 34 -15.72 -6.06 28.70
N ALA A 35 -16.19 -6.86 27.74
CA ALA A 35 -15.44 -7.11 26.53
C ALA A 35 -15.28 -5.75 25.85
N VAL A 36 -14.16 -5.09 26.11
CA VAL A 36 -13.70 -4.01 25.26
C VAL A 36 -13.45 -4.70 23.92
N PRO A 37 -14.20 -4.39 22.85
CA PRO A 37 -13.82 -4.90 21.56
C PRO A 37 -12.41 -4.37 21.32
N SER A 38 -11.44 -5.27 21.22
CA SER A 38 -10.17 -4.96 20.58
C SER A 38 -10.54 -4.36 19.23
N ALA A 39 -10.20 -3.09 19.02
CA ALA A 39 -10.36 -2.44 17.73
C ALA A 39 -9.41 -3.11 16.74
N ASN A 40 -9.85 -4.25 16.19
CA ASN A 40 -9.29 -4.81 14.96
C ASN A 40 -9.96 -4.01 13.83
N ALA A 41 -9.54 -2.76 13.64
CA ALA A 41 -9.91 -2.04 12.43
C ALA A 41 -9.02 -2.61 11.31
N SER A 42 -9.52 -3.64 10.63
CA SER A 42 -8.98 -4.02 9.33
C SER A 42 -9.58 -3.09 8.28
N ALA A 43 -8.82 -2.75 7.25
CA ALA A 43 -9.33 -2.01 6.11
C ALA A 43 -10.66 -2.61 5.62
N PRO A 44 -11.59 -1.77 5.14
CA PRO A 44 -12.87 -2.25 4.65
C PRO A 44 -12.66 -3.27 3.52
N THR A 45 -13.49 -4.31 3.52
CA THR A 45 -13.51 -5.30 2.44
C THR A 45 -13.68 -4.59 1.09
N PRO A 46 -12.91 -4.99 0.06
CA PRO A 46 -13.05 -4.41 -1.28
C PRO A 46 -14.52 -4.42 -1.74
N PRO A 47 -15.03 -3.30 -2.29
CA PRO A 47 -16.38 -3.27 -2.86
C PRO A 47 -16.53 -4.28 -4.01
N ALA A 48 -17.77 -4.68 -4.30
CA ALA A 48 -18.04 -5.58 -5.42
C ALA A 48 -17.42 -5.07 -6.74
N GLY A 49 -16.73 -5.96 -7.46
CA GLY A 49 -16.01 -5.63 -8.70
C GLY A 49 -14.59 -5.10 -8.51
N TRP A 50 -14.14 -4.91 -7.27
CA TRP A 50 -12.75 -4.54 -6.94
C TRP A 50 -11.99 -5.72 -6.33
N THR A 51 -10.71 -5.84 -6.67
CA THR A 51 -9.79 -6.85 -6.14
C THR A 51 -8.69 -6.15 -5.34
N GLN A 52 -8.33 -6.72 -4.19
CA GLN A 52 -7.22 -6.20 -3.38
C GLN A 52 -5.87 -6.49 -4.04
N VAL A 53 -5.11 -5.43 -4.31
CA VAL A 53 -3.75 -5.48 -4.87
C VAL A 53 -2.71 -5.34 -3.77
N PHE A 54 -2.99 -4.51 -2.77
CA PHE A 54 -2.12 -4.23 -1.65
C PHE A 54 -2.93 -3.84 -0.43
N LEU A 55 -2.45 -4.22 0.75
CA LEU A 55 -2.99 -3.79 2.02
C LEU A 55 -1.89 -3.82 3.08
N ASP A 56 -1.80 -2.73 3.85
CA ASP A 56 -1.15 -2.72 5.16
C ASP A 56 -2.10 -2.07 6.17
N ASP A 57 -2.53 -2.85 7.16
CA ASP A 57 -3.39 -2.45 8.30
C ASP A 57 -2.55 -2.01 9.52
N PHE A 58 -1.23 -1.88 9.37
CA PHE A 58 -0.29 -1.42 10.41
C PHE A 58 -0.44 -2.14 11.77
N ASN A 59 -0.84 -3.40 11.73
CA ASN A 59 -0.92 -4.25 12.90
C ASN A 59 0.47 -4.63 13.41
N GLY A 60 0.70 -4.46 14.71
CA GLY A 60 1.96 -4.81 15.35
C GLY A 60 2.02 -4.27 16.77
N ALA A 61 3.09 -4.60 17.49
CA ALA A 61 3.26 -4.15 18.88
C ALA A 61 3.54 -2.63 18.94
N ALA A 62 3.05 -1.98 19.99
CA ALA A 62 3.32 -0.56 20.20
C ALA A 62 4.83 -0.27 20.26
N GLY A 63 5.27 0.76 19.54
CA GLY A 63 6.66 1.20 19.51
C GLY A 63 7.56 0.44 18.54
N THR A 64 7.05 -0.53 17.77
CA THR A 64 7.83 -1.17 16.70
C THR A 64 7.80 -0.35 15.41
N GLY A 65 8.81 -0.51 14.56
CA GLY A 65 8.82 0.07 13.22
C GLY A 65 7.80 -0.58 12.27
N VAL A 66 7.73 -0.08 11.03
CA VAL A 66 6.91 -0.67 9.97
C VAL A 66 7.52 -1.98 9.46
N ASN A 67 6.71 -2.82 8.81
CA ASN A 67 7.21 -4.02 8.16
C ASN A 67 8.11 -3.65 6.96
N THR A 68 9.41 -3.94 7.07
CA THR A 68 10.39 -3.56 6.04
C THR A 68 10.36 -4.44 4.79
N SER A 69 9.61 -5.55 4.80
CA SER A 69 9.29 -6.25 3.54
C SER A 69 8.30 -5.45 2.68
N THR A 70 7.54 -4.56 3.31
CA THR A 70 6.51 -3.73 2.67
C THR A 70 7.00 -2.31 2.41
N TRP A 71 7.65 -1.70 3.41
CA TRP A 71 8.06 -0.31 3.41
C TRP A 71 9.57 -0.15 3.50
N GLN A 72 10.10 0.89 2.87
CA GLN A 72 11.46 1.38 3.08
C GLN A 72 11.44 2.78 3.69
N TYR A 73 12.47 3.10 4.47
CA TYR A 73 12.66 4.41 5.05
C TYR A 73 13.47 5.30 4.11
N ALA A 74 12.95 6.48 3.79
CA ALA A 74 13.70 7.51 3.09
C ALA A 74 14.29 8.47 4.13
N THR A 75 15.58 8.26 4.47
CA THR A 75 16.24 8.97 5.59
C THR A 75 17.11 10.13 5.12
N GLY A 76 17.35 11.09 6.01
CA GLY A 76 18.21 12.25 5.77
C GLY A 76 17.42 13.49 5.38
N LYS A 77 18.07 14.40 4.66
CA LYS A 77 17.47 15.67 4.15
C LYS A 77 17.21 15.62 2.64
N GLY A 78 17.03 14.43 2.09
CA GLY A 78 16.92 14.19 0.65
C GLY A 78 17.41 12.79 0.29
N TYR A 79 17.02 12.31 -0.89
CA TYR A 79 17.54 11.06 -1.43
C TYR A 79 19.06 11.12 -1.65
N PRO A 80 19.77 9.98 -1.57
CA PRO A 80 21.17 9.92 -1.97
C PRO A 80 21.35 10.38 -3.43
N GLY A 81 22.01 11.53 -3.62
CA GLY A 81 22.21 12.13 -4.94
C GLY A 81 20.99 12.85 -5.53
N GLY A 82 19.90 12.98 -4.77
CA GLY A 82 18.73 13.78 -5.14
C GLY A 82 18.81 15.24 -4.67
N PRO A 83 17.72 16.01 -4.86
CA PRO A 83 17.63 17.39 -4.41
C PRO A 83 17.85 17.55 -2.90
N ALA A 84 18.52 18.63 -2.50
CA ALA A 84 18.68 18.98 -1.09
C ALA A 84 17.35 19.39 -0.46
N ASN A 85 17.20 19.15 0.84
CA ASN A 85 15.98 19.45 1.62
C ASN A 85 14.72 18.93 0.92
N TRP A 86 14.81 17.70 0.42
CA TRP A 86 13.76 16.99 -0.35
C TRP A 86 13.20 17.75 -1.56
N GLY A 87 13.90 18.80 -2.03
CA GLY A 87 13.46 19.65 -3.15
C GLY A 87 12.44 20.73 -2.76
N THR A 88 12.01 20.77 -1.50
CA THR A 88 10.91 21.63 -1.02
C THR A 88 11.38 22.72 -0.04
N GLY A 89 12.62 22.60 0.46
CA GLY A 89 13.14 23.50 1.50
C GLY A 89 12.72 23.13 2.92
N GLU A 90 12.09 21.97 3.11
CA GLU A 90 11.77 21.42 4.44
C GLU A 90 13.04 21.20 5.29
N ILE A 91 12.93 21.30 6.61
CA ILE A 91 14.10 21.49 7.49
C ILE A 91 14.45 20.27 8.35
N GLU A 92 13.53 19.32 8.47
CA GLU A 92 13.71 18.11 9.25
C GLU A 92 14.75 17.16 8.65
N THR A 93 15.26 16.29 9.50
CA THR A 93 15.96 15.08 9.06
C THR A 93 15.01 13.90 9.20
N MET A 94 14.65 13.26 8.09
CA MET A 94 13.85 12.03 8.12
C MET A 94 14.67 10.90 8.71
N THR A 95 14.09 10.08 9.58
CA THR A 95 14.79 8.97 10.25
C THR A 95 14.01 7.66 10.19
N SER A 96 14.70 6.55 10.46
CA SER A 96 14.10 5.24 10.70
C SER A 96 13.86 4.95 12.19
N SER A 97 14.05 5.94 13.08
CA SER A 97 13.81 5.78 14.51
C SER A 97 12.32 5.58 14.79
N THR A 98 12.01 4.73 15.76
CA THR A 98 10.66 4.56 16.30
C THR A 98 10.16 5.80 17.05
N ASP A 99 11.04 6.75 17.37
CA ASP A 99 10.61 8.07 17.86
C ASP A 99 9.85 8.87 16.80
N ASN A 100 10.15 8.60 15.52
CA ASN A 100 9.53 9.24 14.37
C ASN A 100 8.54 8.34 13.63
N VAL A 101 8.81 7.04 13.49
CA VAL A 101 7.95 6.12 12.73
C VAL A 101 7.72 4.85 13.56
N ALA A 102 6.54 4.73 14.16
CA ALA A 102 6.21 3.57 14.97
C ALA A 102 4.73 3.17 14.88
N LEU A 103 4.47 1.90 15.13
CA LEU A 103 3.13 1.37 15.33
C LEU A 103 2.64 1.73 16.74
N ASP A 104 1.34 1.96 16.89
CA ASP A 104 0.74 2.36 18.17
C ASP A 104 0.24 1.19 19.03
N GLY A 105 0.24 -0.03 18.49
CA GLY A 105 -0.29 -1.23 19.15
C GLY A 105 -1.78 -1.47 18.95
N ASN A 106 -2.49 -0.56 18.27
CA ASN A 106 -3.93 -0.59 18.04
C ASN A 106 -4.29 -0.60 16.54
N GLY A 107 -3.37 -1.07 15.70
CA GLY A 107 -3.56 -1.12 14.25
C GLY A 107 -3.31 0.21 13.54
N ASN A 108 -2.45 1.10 14.09
CA ASN A 108 -2.11 2.33 13.39
C ASN A 108 -0.61 2.58 13.33
N LEU A 109 -0.16 3.12 12.20
CA LEU A 109 1.12 3.78 12.06
C LEU A 109 1.05 5.21 12.60
N ARG A 110 2.12 5.65 13.25
CA ARG A 110 2.35 7.04 13.69
C ARG A 110 3.62 7.59 13.07
N ILE A 111 3.49 8.66 12.28
CA ILE A 111 4.62 9.47 11.81
C ILE A 111 4.66 10.76 12.63
N THR A 112 5.66 10.89 13.50
CA THR A 112 5.73 11.90 14.54
C THR A 112 6.92 12.83 14.35
N PRO A 113 6.70 14.11 14.01
CA PRO A 113 7.75 15.12 14.05
C PRO A 113 8.25 15.33 15.48
N ARG A 114 9.56 15.36 15.66
CA ARG A 114 10.22 15.64 16.95
C ARG A 114 11.14 16.83 16.80
N ARG A 115 11.35 17.54 17.91
CA ARG A 115 12.31 18.63 18.00
C ARG A 115 13.22 18.39 19.20
N ASP A 116 14.53 18.35 18.97
CA ASP A 116 15.49 18.17 20.05
C ASP A 116 15.75 19.50 20.81
N ALA A 117 16.54 19.43 21.89
CA ALA A 117 16.89 20.59 22.70
C ALA A 117 17.76 21.63 21.96
N SER A 118 18.46 21.22 20.90
CA SER A 118 19.24 22.11 20.02
C SER A 118 18.38 22.78 18.95
N GLY A 119 17.11 22.37 18.85
CA GLY A 119 16.13 22.89 17.91
C GLY A 119 16.11 22.19 16.56
N ASN A 120 16.80 21.06 16.41
CA ASN A 120 16.75 20.28 15.19
C ASN A 120 15.43 19.49 15.11
N TRP A 121 14.82 19.52 13.93
CA TRP A 121 13.63 18.73 13.64
C TRP A 121 14.00 17.37 13.06
N THR A 122 13.27 16.34 13.46
CA THR A 122 13.27 15.02 12.84
C THR A 122 11.84 14.59 12.56
N SER A 123 11.66 13.75 11.54
CA SER A 123 10.35 13.17 11.21
C SER A 123 10.52 11.83 10.51
N GLY A 124 9.46 11.31 9.94
CA GLY A 124 9.43 10.07 9.17
C GLY A 124 8.96 10.29 7.74
N ARG A 125 9.61 9.57 6.82
CA ARG A 125 9.18 9.38 5.43
C ARG A 125 9.37 7.92 5.07
N ILE A 126 8.29 7.24 4.73
CA ILE A 126 8.30 5.85 4.30
C ILE A 126 7.70 5.72 2.91
N GLU A 127 8.18 4.72 2.18
CA GLU A 127 7.71 4.43 0.83
C GLU A 127 7.43 2.95 0.67
N THR A 128 6.48 2.57 -0.17
CA THR A 128 6.32 1.16 -0.52
C THR A 128 7.54 0.64 -1.26
N ASN A 129 7.98 -0.58 -0.94
CA ASN A 129 9.00 -1.29 -1.72
C ASN A 129 8.50 -1.53 -3.14
N ARG A 130 7.21 -1.84 -3.30
CA ARG A 130 6.52 -1.93 -4.59
C ARG A 130 6.46 -0.56 -5.28
N THR A 131 6.66 -0.60 -6.60
CA THR A 131 6.59 0.56 -7.51
C THR A 131 5.65 0.30 -8.68
N ASP A 132 4.89 -0.79 -8.65
CA ASP A 132 4.12 -1.32 -9.78
C ASP A 132 2.63 -0.92 -9.75
N PHE A 133 2.25 0.02 -8.88
CA PHE A 133 0.86 0.45 -8.79
C PHE A 133 0.44 1.25 -10.03
N GLN A 134 -0.27 0.58 -10.93
CA GLN A 134 -0.84 1.16 -12.14
C GLN A 134 -2.19 0.46 -12.45
N PRO A 135 -3.23 1.20 -12.87
CA PRO A 135 -4.43 0.57 -13.38
C PRO A 135 -4.12 -0.27 -14.62
N PRO A 136 -4.73 -1.44 -14.75
CA PRO A 136 -4.67 -2.17 -16.00
C PRO A 136 -5.30 -1.36 -17.14
N ALA A 137 -4.89 -1.63 -18.38
CA ALA A 137 -5.49 -1.01 -19.55
C ALA A 137 -7.01 -1.29 -19.59
N GLY A 138 -7.81 -0.24 -19.77
CA GLY A 138 -9.27 -0.34 -19.74
C GLY A 138 -9.87 -0.56 -18.35
N GLY A 139 -9.06 -0.57 -17.29
CA GLY A 139 -9.50 -0.76 -15.90
C GLY A 139 -9.23 0.45 -15.02
N LYS A 140 -9.29 0.23 -13.72
CA LYS A 140 -9.20 1.25 -12.68
C LYS A 140 -8.28 0.81 -11.56
N LEU A 141 -7.65 1.78 -10.92
CA LEU A 141 -6.88 1.62 -9.70
C LEU A 141 -7.48 2.55 -8.66
N ARG A 142 -7.59 2.07 -7.42
CA ARG A 142 -7.95 2.87 -6.26
C ARG A 142 -6.81 2.78 -5.26
N VAL A 143 -6.31 3.91 -4.82
CA VAL A 143 -5.32 4.01 -3.75
C VAL A 143 -5.93 4.84 -2.63
N GLU A 144 -6.04 4.24 -1.44
CA GLU A 144 -6.82 4.80 -0.34
C GLU A 144 -6.08 4.62 0.99
N ALA A 145 -6.19 5.62 1.86
CA ALA A 145 -5.72 5.53 3.23
C ALA A 145 -6.71 6.20 4.18
N ARG A 146 -6.85 5.64 5.38
CA ARG A 146 -7.61 6.25 6.48
C ARG A 146 -6.65 6.91 7.46
N ILE A 147 -6.68 8.23 7.50
CA ILE A 147 -5.65 9.05 8.17
C ILE A 147 -6.31 10.09 9.08
N GLN A 148 -5.73 10.27 10.26
CA GLN A 148 -5.88 11.49 11.07
C GLN A 148 -4.62 12.33 10.87
N VAL A 149 -4.76 13.55 10.35
CA VAL A 149 -3.61 14.47 10.24
C VAL A 149 -3.17 14.94 11.63
N PRO A 150 -1.93 15.46 11.82
CA PRO A 150 -1.44 15.92 13.12
C PRO A 150 -2.46 16.76 13.88
N ASN A 151 -2.87 16.28 15.05
CA ASN A 151 -3.84 16.96 15.90
C ASN A 151 -3.19 18.13 16.64
N VAL A 152 -2.92 19.19 15.90
CA VAL A 152 -2.32 20.45 16.33
C VAL A 152 -2.86 21.55 15.42
N THR A 153 -3.17 22.72 15.98
CA THR A 153 -3.75 23.85 15.22
C THR A 153 -3.13 25.18 15.64
N GLY A 154 -3.38 26.23 14.86
CA GLY A 154 -2.94 27.59 15.18
C GLY A 154 -1.42 27.73 15.20
N ALA A 155 -0.90 28.55 16.13
CA ALA A 155 0.55 28.81 16.23
C ALA A 155 1.36 27.53 16.49
N ALA A 156 0.80 26.56 17.20
CA ALA A 156 1.45 25.29 17.50
C ALA A 156 1.66 24.40 16.25
N ALA A 157 0.90 24.63 15.18
CA ALA A 157 0.91 23.81 13.97
C ALA A 157 1.72 24.40 12.81
N LYS A 158 2.26 25.61 12.96
CA LYS A 158 3.02 26.26 11.89
C LYS A 158 4.18 25.38 11.43
N GLY A 159 4.30 25.20 10.12
CA GLY A 159 5.32 24.37 9.49
C GLY A 159 4.95 22.88 9.36
N TYR A 160 3.89 22.38 9.99
CA TYR A 160 3.49 20.98 9.77
C TYR A 160 3.03 20.78 8.33
N TRP A 161 3.52 19.72 7.68
CA TRP A 161 3.11 19.31 6.33
C TRP A 161 2.99 17.78 6.24
N PRO A 162 1.90 17.18 6.76
CA PRO A 162 1.55 15.78 6.48
C PRO A 162 1.18 15.55 5.01
N ALA A 163 1.62 14.42 4.46
CA ALA A 163 1.31 14.03 3.09
C ALA A 163 1.11 12.50 2.93
N PHE A 164 0.16 12.14 2.07
CA PHE A 164 -0.08 10.81 1.51
C PHE A 164 -0.20 10.93 0.00
N TRP A 165 0.75 10.36 -0.72
CA TRP A 165 0.95 10.67 -2.13
C TRP A 165 1.65 9.53 -2.86
N MET A 166 1.76 9.67 -4.18
CA MET A 166 2.39 8.69 -5.06
C MET A 166 3.35 9.37 -6.02
N LEU A 167 4.44 8.69 -6.34
CA LEU A 167 5.43 9.17 -7.29
C LEU A 167 5.73 8.07 -8.33
N GLY A 168 5.88 8.47 -9.59
CA GLY A 168 6.13 7.54 -10.67
C GLY A 168 7.39 6.70 -10.43
N ALA A 169 7.29 5.40 -10.67
CA ALA A 169 8.37 4.42 -10.45
C ALA A 169 9.74 4.85 -11.02
N PRO A 170 9.83 5.47 -12.24
CA PRO A 170 11.10 5.90 -12.79
C PRO A 170 11.84 6.97 -11.98
N TYR A 171 11.22 7.57 -10.96
CA TYR A 171 11.89 8.51 -10.07
C TYR A 171 12.87 7.81 -9.12
N ARG A 172 12.55 6.60 -8.65
CA ARG A 172 13.37 5.87 -7.68
C ARG A 172 14.72 5.48 -8.31
N GLY A 173 15.81 6.00 -7.74
CA GLY A 173 17.16 5.83 -8.26
C GLY A 173 17.56 6.83 -9.35
N ASN A 174 16.64 7.67 -9.83
CA ASN A 174 16.92 8.78 -10.73
C ASN A 174 16.96 10.11 -9.96
N TYR A 175 15.87 10.43 -9.25
CA TYR A 175 15.69 11.61 -8.40
C TYR A 175 15.68 12.99 -9.10
N TRP A 176 15.81 13.05 -10.42
CA TRP A 176 15.97 14.31 -11.19
C TRP A 176 14.96 14.47 -12.35
N ASN A 177 13.98 13.57 -12.48
CA ASN A 177 12.96 13.57 -13.53
C ASN A 177 11.58 14.07 -13.09
N TRP A 178 11.48 14.68 -11.90
CA TRP A 178 10.29 15.44 -11.50
C TRP A 178 10.21 16.77 -12.29
N PRO A 179 9.02 17.26 -12.69
CA PRO A 179 7.69 16.67 -12.50
C PRO A 179 7.27 15.71 -13.63
N SER A 180 8.10 15.56 -14.66
CA SER A 180 7.75 14.80 -15.88
C SER A 180 7.34 13.35 -15.62
N VAL A 181 7.87 12.76 -14.54
CA VAL A 181 7.60 11.38 -14.10
C VAL A 181 6.22 11.18 -13.46
N GLY A 182 5.48 12.25 -13.20
CA GLY A 182 4.16 12.19 -12.58
C GLY A 182 4.21 12.02 -11.05
N GLU A 183 3.49 12.90 -10.36
CA GLU A 183 3.23 12.87 -8.93
C GLU A 183 1.72 13.00 -8.70
N LEU A 184 1.17 12.19 -7.79
CA LEU A 184 -0.25 12.20 -7.44
C LEU A 184 -0.39 12.36 -5.92
N ASP A 185 -0.64 13.58 -5.48
CA ASP A 185 -0.86 13.92 -4.08
C ASP A 185 -2.31 13.64 -3.71
N ILE A 186 -2.52 12.57 -2.94
CA ILE A 186 -3.86 12.10 -2.59
C ILE A 186 -4.40 12.92 -1.41
N MET A 187 -3.51 13.28 -0.48
CA MET A 187 -3.79 14.18 0.62
C MET A 187 -2.52 14.92 1.01
N GLU A 188 -2.59 16.24 0.98
CA GLU A 188 -1.68 17.12 1.71
C GLU A 188 -2.46 18.04 2.64
N ASN A 189 -1.84 18.40 3.76
CA ASN A 189 -2.34 19.43 4.66
C ASN A 189 -1.17 20.28 5.16
N THR A 190 -1.46 21.51 5.56
CA THR A 190 -0.46 22.37 6.19
C THR A 190 -1.08 23.22 7.30
N GLN A 191 -0.23 23.73 8.21
CA GLN A 191 -0.58 24.67 9.27
C GLN A 191 -1.68 24.17 10.25
N GLY A 192 -1.99 22.87 10.26
CA GLY A 192 -3.08 22.32 11.07
C GLY A 192 -4.46 22.87 10.68
N MET A 193 -4.67 23.22 9.41
CA MET A 193 -5.95 23.73 8.89
C MET A 193 -6.95 22.60 8.66
N ASN A 194 -8.26 22.86 8.82
CA ASN A 194 -9.29 21.91 8.40
C ASN A 194 -9.52 21.91 6.87
N THR A 195 -8.44 21.87 6.10
CA THR A 195 -8.45 21.87 4.63
C THR A 195 -7.41 20.88 4.14
N VAL A 196 -7.77 20.02 3.20
CA VAL A 196 -6.84 19.11 2.52
C VAL A 196 -6.78 19.45 1.05
N PHE A 197 -5.63 19.16 0.46
CA PHE A 197 -5.30 19.40 -0.93
C PHE A 197 -5.04 18.05 -1.62
N ALA A 198 -5.40 17.96 -2.88
CA ALA A 198 -4.99 16.87 -3.75
C ALA A 198 -4.59 17.43 -5.11
N THR A 199 -3.49 16.93 -5.65
CA THR A 199 -2.77 17.56 -6.75
C THR A 199 -2.19 16.51 -7.69
N MET A 200 -2.13 16.82 -8.97
CA MET A 200 -1.29 16.10 -9.93
C MET A 200 -0.18 17.04 -10.40
N HIS A 201 1.07 16.61 -10.27
CA HIS A 201 2.22 17.26 -10.90
C HIS A 201 2.66 16.49 -12.14
N CYS A 202 3.01 17.21 -13.20
CA CYS A 202 3.36 16.64 -14.49
C CYS A 202 4.08 17.65 -15.41
N GLY A 203 4.65 17.14 -16.51
CA GLY A 203 5.24 17.98 -17.55
C GLY A 203 6.54 18.64 -17.12
N THR A 204 6.58 19.97 -17.05
CA THR A 204 7.81 20.76 -16.83
C THR A 204 7.62 21.81 -15.76
N SER A 205 8.65 22.05 -14.94
CA SER A 205 8.67 23.11 -13.94
C SER A 205 9.77 24.14 -14.22
N PRO A 206 9.53 25.44 -13.99
CA PRO A 206 8.25 26.06 -13.57
C PRO A 206 7.25 26.18 -14.74
N GLY A 207 5.96 26.33 -14.42
CA GLY A 207 4.86 26.49 -15.37
C GLY A 207 4.48 25.18 -16.06
N GLY A 208 4.65 25.13 -17.37
CA GLY A 208 4.25 23.95 -18.16
C GLY A 208 2.73 23.69 -18.16
N PRO A 209 2.31 22.57 -18.74
CA PRO A 209 0.89 22.23 -18.89
C PRO A 209 0.19 21.94 -17.55
N CYS A 210 0.95 21.67 -16.49
CA CYS A 210 0.42 21.35 -15.16
C CYS A 210 0.56 22.52 -14.16
N ASN A 211 0.98 23.71 -14.62
CA ASN A 211 1.10 24.92 -13.81
C ASN A 211 2.02 24.77 -12.58
N GLU A 212 3.19 24.21 -12.81
CA GLU A 212 4.19 23.93 -11.79
C GLU A 212 4.77 25.21 -11.17
N THR A 213 5.07 25.25 -9.88
CA THR A 213 4.98 24.14 -8.89
C THR A 213 3.61 24.03 -8.21
N SER A 214 2.57 24.67 -8.74
CA SER A 214 1.22 24.58 -8.13
C SER A 214 0.54 23.25 -8.42
N GLY A 215 0.83 22.66 -9.59
CA GLY A 215 0.15 21.45 -10.07
C GLY A 215 -1.30 21.69 -10.46
N ILE A 216 -1.95 20.61 -10.93
CA ILE A 216 -3.40 20.60 -11.22
C ILE A 216 -4.12 20.15 -9.94
N GLY A 217 -4.36 21.09 -9.03
CA GLY A 217 -4.86 20.80 -7.69
C GLY A 217 -6.29 21.26 -7.40
N GLY A 218 -6.87 20.63 -6.38
CA GLY A 218 -8.13 21.01 -5.75
C GLY A 218 -8.04 20.88 -4.23
N ASN A 219 -8.96 21.49 -3.51
CA ASN A 219 -9.02 21.40 -2.05
C ASN A 219 -10.45 21.30 -1.54
N THR A 220 -10.58 20.76 -0.34
CA THR A 220 -11.86 20.65 0.37
C THR A 220 -11.61 20.60 1.87
N THR A 221 -12.67 20.69 2.67
CA THR A 221 -12.60 20.66 4.14
C THR A 221 -13.20 19.36 4.68
N CYS A 222 -12.59 18.77 5.71
CA CYS A 222 -13.21 17.64 6.41
C CYS A 222 -14.48 18.08 7.12
N SER A 223 -15.50 17.21 7.09
CA SER A 223 -16.83 17.45 7.66
C SER A 223 -17.22 16.36 8.66
N GLY A 224 -18.16 16.64 9.57
CA GLY A 224 -18.46 15.79 10.72
C GLY A 224 -17.43 15.98 11.85
N THR A 225 -16.17 15.67 11.57
CA THR A 225 -14.99 16.04 12.38
C THR A 225 -14.00 16.84 11.53
N THR A 226 -13.16 17.66 12.16
CA THR A 226 -12.04 18.27 11.43
C THR A 226 -10.98 17.21 11.12
N CYS A 227 -10.16 17.44 10.10
CA CYS A 227 -9.11 16.51 9.69
C CYS A 227 -8.15 16.15 10.85
N GLN A 228 -7.93 17.10 11.76
CA GLN A 228 -7.11 16.94 12.97
C GLN A 228 -7.79 16.12 14.05
N ALA A 229 -9.12 16.23 14.16
CA ALA A 229 -9.88 15.71 15.30
C ALA A 229 -10.23 14.23 15.17
N GLY A 230 -10.11 13.65 13.97
CA GLY A 230 -10.42 12.25 13.74
C GLY A 230 -9.90 11.72 12.42
N PHE A 231 -10.13 10.43 12.20
CA PHE A 231 -9.78 9.78 10.94
C PHE A 231 -10.75 10.14 9.83
N HIS A 232 -10.18 10.43 8.66
CA HIS A 232 -10.89 10.60 7.40
C HIS A 232 -10.29 9.67 6.35
N THR A 233 -11.07 9.35 5.32
CA THR A 233 -10.62 8.48 4.22
C THR A 233 -10.25 9.33 3.02
N TYR A 234 -8.97 9.24 2.62
CA TYR A 234 -8.42 9.93 1.47
C TYR A 234 -8.18 8.92 0.36
N ARG A 235 -8.75 9.17 -0.82
CA ARG A 235 -8.68 8.22 -1.94
C ARG A 235 -8.38 8.91 -3.24
N MET A 236 -7.54 8.28 -4.04
CA MET A 236 -7.42 8.51 -5.47
C MET A 236 -8.01 7.33 -6.25
N GLU A 237 -8.78 7.61 -7.30
CA GLU A 237 -9.15 6.63 -8.32
C GLU A 237 -8.60 7.06 -9.67
N TRP A 238 -7.83 6.19 -10.32
CA TRP A 238 -7.34 6.37 -11.67
C TRP A 238 -8.08 5.43 -12.60
N ASP A 239 -8.83 6.03 -13.53
CA ASP A 239 -9.77 5.38 -14.42
C ASP A 239 -9.25 5.42 -15.86
N ARG A 240 -8.76 4.28 -16.33
CA ARG A 240 -8.34 4.05 -17.73
C ARG A 240 -9.43 3.38 -18.57
N SER A 241 -10.64 3.24 -18.03
CA SER A 241 -11.78 2.63 -18.73
C SER A 241 -12.56 3.63 -19.58
N THR A 242 -12.27 4.92 -19.44
CA THR A 242 -12.91 6.03 -20.15
C THR A 242 -11.95 6.74 -21.09
N SER A 243 -12.48 7.46 -22.07
CA SER A 243 -11.73 8.40 -22.90
C SER A 243 -12.38 9.78 -22.82
N PRO A 244 -11.71 10.79 -22.24
CA PRO A 244 -10.35 10.75 -21.69
C PRO A 244 -10.24 9.87 -20.43
N GLU A 245 -9.02 9.38 -20.14
CA GLU A 245 -8.70 8.80 -18.83
C GLU A 245 -8.85 9.88 -17.74
N GLU A 246 -9.16 9.48 -16.51
CA GLU A 246 -9.41 10.38 -15.38
C GLU A 246 -8.64 9.94 -14.13
N ILE A 247 -8.19 10.91 -13.34
CA ILE A 247 -7.75 10.73 -11.96
C ILE A 247 -8.66 11.56 -11.07
N ARG A 248 -9.34 10.91 -10.12
CA ARG A 248 -10.36 11.51 -9.24
C ARG A 248 -9.92 11.39 -7.78
N PHE A 249 -10.02 12.48 -7.03
CA PHE A 249 -9.63 12.55 -5.63
C PHE A 249 -10.85 12.71 -4.74
N TYR A 250 -10.91 11.92 -3.67
CA TYR A 250 -12.06 11.79 -2.79
C TYR A 250 -11.66 12.03 -1.34
N LEU A 251 -12.55 12.72 -0.61
CA LEU A 251 -12.55 12.80 0.84
C LEU A 251 -13.84 12.16 1.36
N ASP A 252 -13.71 11.14 2.21
CA ASP A 252 -14.82 10.40 2.82
C ASP A 252 -15.86 9.92 1.78
N GLY A 253 -15.36 9.44 0.64
CA GLY A 253 -16.18 8.95 -0.46
C GLY A 253 -16.74 10.04 -1.39
N THR A 254 -16.55 11.32 -1.08
CA THR A 254 -16.99 12.45 -1.92
C THR A 254 -15.86 12.93 -2.84
N ASN A 255 -16.07 12.86 -4.16
CA ASN A 255 -15.13 13.41 -5.14
C ASN A 255 -15.08 14.94 -4.99
N PHE A 256 -13.90 15.51 -4.80
CA PHE A 256 -13.72 16.96 -4.73
C PHE A 256 -12.79 17.52 -5.82
N HIS A 257 -12.05 16.66 -6.53
CA HIS A 257 -11.14 17.10 -7.59
C HIS A 257 -10.96 16.04 -8.68
N THR A 258 -10.88 16.47 -9.94
CA THR A 258 -10.71 15.57 -11.09
C THR A 258 -9.71 16.14 -12.09
N VAL A 259 -8.68 15.35 -12.39
CA VAL A 259 -7.74 15.60 -13.49
C VAL A 259 -8.11 14.68 -14.65
N ARG A 260 -8.14 15.22 -15.86
CA ARG A 260 -8.51 14.49 -17.09
C ARG A 260 -7.34 14.50 -18.04
N ALA A 261 -7.11 13.38 -18.74
CA ALA A 261 -5.97 13.24 -19.65
C ALA A 261 -5.88 14.33 -20.72
N ASN A 262 -7.03 14.87 -21.15
CA ASN A 262 -7.10 15.94 -22.16
C ASN A 262 -6.87 17.36 -21.62
N GLN A 263 -6.54 17.53 -20.34
CA GLN A 263 -6.07 18.81 -19.80
C GLN A 263 -4.63 19.11 -20.21
N VAL A 264 -3.87 18.08 -20.59
CA VAL A 264 -2.49 18.16 -21.07
C VAL A 264 -2.37 17.46 -22.42
N ASP A 265 -1.24 17.63 -23.11
CA ASP A 265 -1.00 16.89 -24.34
C ASP A 265 -0.73 15.39 -24.05
N ALA A 266 -0.93 14.54 -25.06
CA ALA A 266 -0.82 13.09 -24.92
C ALA A 266 0.57 12.63 -24.46
N THR A 267 1.65 13.35 -24.82
CA THR A 267 3.01 12.99 -24.40
C THR A 267 3.21 13.29 -22.92
N THR A 268 2.74 14.45 -22.46
CA THR A 268 2.77 14.81 -21.04
C THR A 268 1.98 13.81 -20.20
N TRP A 269 0.75 13.45 -20.61
CA TRP A 269 -0.05 12.45 -19.90
C TRP A 269 0.67 11.10 -19.86
N LYS A 270 1.16 10.63 -21.02
CA LYS A 270 1.86 9.35 -21.11
C LYS A 270 3.12 9.32 -20.23
N ASN A 271 3.94 10.37 -20.26
CA ASN A 271 5.17 10.42 -19.46
C ASN A 271 4.89 10.42 -17.96
N ALA A 272 3.77 11.02 -17.53
CA ALA A 272 3.39 11.07 -16.14
C ALA A 272 2.65 9.82 -15.65
N THR A 273 2.10 8.98 -16.53
CA THR A 273 1.13 7.94 -16.14
C THR A 273 1.35 6.56 -16.77
N ASP A 274 2.19 6.42 -17.80
CA ASP A 274 2.40 5.13 -18.47
C ASP A 274 3.51 4.29 -17.80
N HIS A 275 3.42 4.15 -16.48
CA HIS A 275 4.28 3.34 -15.63
C HIS A 275 3.60 3.10 -14.27
N GLY A 276 4.20 2.21 -13.46
CA GLY A 276 3.82 2.06 -12.07
C GLY A 276 4.18 3.27 -11.19
N PHE A 277 3.62 3.27 -9.99
CA PHE A 277 3.89 4.24 -8.94
C PHE A 277 4.24 3.52 -7.63
N PHE A 278 4.97 4.21 -6.76
CA PHE A 278 5.09 3.85 -5.35
C PHE A 278 4.37 4.87 -4.49
N ILE A 279 3.94 4.44 -3.31
CA ILE A 279 3.22 5.26 -2.33
C ILE A 279 4.23 5.82 -1.32
N ILE A 280 3.99 7.06 -0.87
CA ILE A 280 4.78 7.75 0.15
C ILE A 280 3.86 8.26 1.25
N LEU A 281 4.31 8.11 2.50
CA LEU A 281 3.73 8.73 3.69
C LEU A 281 4.82 9.51 4.42
N ASN A 282 4.56 10.78 4.72
CA ASN A 282 5.48 11.60 5.52
C ASN A 282 4.76 12.71 6.29
N VAL A 283 5.51 13.31 7.22
CA VAL A 283 5.19 14.62 7.78
C VAL A 283 6.43 15.50 7.67
N ALA A 284 6.47 16.37 6.67
CA ALA A 284 7.51 17.37 6.53
C ALA A 284 7.33 18.50 7.55
N MET A 285 8.43 19.22 7.83
CA MET A 285 8.46 20.40 8.68
C MET A 285 9.05 21.59 7.92
N GLY A 286 8.20 22.58 7.64
CA GLY A 286 8.54 23.77 6.87
C GLY A 286 8.58 23.51 5.37
N GLY A 287 9.23 24.39 4.62
CA GLY A 287 9.32 24.32 3.17
C GLY A 287 8.25 25.13 2.45
N GLY A 288 8.29 25.09 1.12
CA GLY A 288 7.54 26.00 0.25
C GLY A 288 6.02 25.98 0.46
N PHE A 289 5.44 24.82 0.77
CA PHE A 289 3.99 24.74 0.99
C PHE A 289 3.55 25.41 2.30
N PRO A 290 4.11 25.08 3.49
CA PRO A 290 3.88 25.88 4.70
C PRO A 290 4.19 27.37 4.53
N ASP A 291 5.25 27.74 3.82
CA ASP A 291 5.64 29.13 3.56
C ASP A 291 4.55 29.93 2.82
N ALA A 292 3.85 29.31 1.88
CA ALA A 292 2.70 29.91 1.21
C ALA A 292 1.50 30.18 2.14
N PHE A 293 1.47 29.56 3.33
CA PHE A 293 0.41 29.66 4.33
C PHE A 293 0.91 30.25 5.67
N GLY A 294 1.93 31.11 5.61
CA GLY A 294 2.44 31.87 6.76
C GLY A 294 3.70 31.27 7.41
N GLY A 295 4.26 30.22 6.82
CA GLY A 295 5.56 29.65 7.14
C GLY A 295 5.62 28.89 8.45
N GLY A 296 6.86 28.71 8.90
CA GLY A 296 7.21 27.90 10.06
C GLY A 296 8.05 26.69 9.65
N PRO A 297 8.49 25.87 10.62
CA PRO A 297 8.20 25.98 12.05
C PRO A 297 8.87 27.19 12.72
N ASP A 298 8.24 27.73 13.77
CA ASP A 298 8.79 28.79 14.62
C ASP A 298 8.91 28.33 16.09
N SER A 299 9.27 29.23 17.02
CA SER A 299 9.42 28.87 18.44
C SER A 299 8.10 28.47 19.12
N GLY A 300 6.96 28.79 18.50
CA GLY A 300 5.63 28.38 18.97
C GLY A 300 5.19 27.02 18.44
N THR A 301 5.83 26.48 17.40
CA THR A 301 5.50 25.17 16.84
C THR A 301 5.76 24.05 17.86
N GLN A 302 4.75 23.24 18.15
CA GLN A 302 4.85 22.14 19.11
C GLN A 302 5.22 20.84 18.41
N PRO A 303 6.28 20.11 18.79
CA PRO A 303 6.58 18.77 18.26
C PRO A 303 5.66 17.71 18.89
N GLY A 304 5.71 16.48 18.36
CA GLY A 304 5.11 15.31 19.01
C GLY A 304 3.68 15.01 18.59
N HIS A 305 3.11 15.74 17.62
CA HIS A 305 1.78 15.49 17.09
C HIS A 305 1.88 14.60 15.84
N PRO A 306 1.47 13.32 15.91
CA PRO A 306 1.64 12.39 14.80
C PRO A 306 0.60 12.60 13.70
N MET A 307 0.98 12.33 12.45
CA MET A 307 0.02 11.79 11.50
C MET A 307 -0.23 10.33 11.87
N VAL A 308 -1.51 9.95 12.01
CA VAL A 308 -1.92 8.60 12.39
C VAL A 308 -2.61 7.94 11.20
N VAL A 309 -2.11 6.79 10.76
CA VAL A 309 -2.58 6.07 9.58
C VAL A 309 -3.07 4.70 10.01
N ASP A 310 -4.36 4.43 9.77
CA ASP A 310 -5.01 3.16 10.11
C ASP A 310 -4.69 2.08 9.06
N TYR A 311 -4.85 2.41 7.78
CA TYR A 311 -4.45 1.52 6.69
C TYR A 311 -4.01 2.27 5.44
N VAL A 312 -3.28 1.56 4.57
CA VAL A 312 -3.12 1.88 3.14
C VAL A 312 -3.59 0.70 2.31
N GLN A 313 -4.52 0.94 1.39
CA GLN A 313 -5.11 -0.08 0.53
C GLN A 313 -4.98 0.31 -0.95
N VAL A 314 -4.62 -0.66 -1.79
CA VAL A 314 -4.71 -0.53 -3.25
C VAL A 314 -5.65 -1.58 -3.79
N LEU A 315 -6.62 -1.15 -4.59
CA LEU A 315 -7.56 -2.02 -5.29
C LEU A 315 -7.47 -1.82 -6.80
N SER A 316 -7.81 -2.85 -7.56
CA SER A 316 -7.99 -2.77 -9.02
C SER A 316 -9.38 -3.26 -9.43
N ALA A 317 -9.91 -2.74 -10.54
CA ALA A 317 -11.20 -3.15 -11.09
C ALA A 317 -11.22 -3.02 -12.62
N GLY A 318 -11.88 -3.96 -13.31
CA GLY A 318 -12.02 -3.94 -14.77
C GLY A 318 -10.69 -4.04 -15.55
N GLY A 319 -10.79 -3.91 -16.88
CA GLY A 319 -9.66 -4.10 -17.80
C GLY A 319 -9.47 -5.55 -18.24
N SER A 320 -8.97 -5.75 -19.47
CA SER A 320 -8.60 -7.07 -20.02
C SER A 320 -7.12 -7.42 -19.82
N GLY A 321 -6.39 -6.59 -19.07
CA GLY A 321 -5.07 -6.90 -18.57
C GLY A 321 -5.14 -6.99 -17.06
N THR A 322 -4.52 -7.99 -16.46
CA THR A 322 -4.13 -7.90 -15.05
C THR A 322 -2.85 -7.07 -14.99
N THR A 323 -2.73 -6.21 -13.98
CA THR A 323 -1.45 -5.56 -13.64
C THR A 323 -0.35 -6.64 -13.62
N PRO A 324 0.79 -6.47 -14.33
CA PRO A 324 1.90 -7.39 -14.23
C PRO A 324 2.20 -7.66 -12.75
N PRO A 325 2.25 -8.92 -12.30
CA PRO A 325 2.55 -9.23 -10.91
C PRO A 325 3.94 -8.67 -10.54
N PRO A 326 4.16 -8.26 -9.28
CA PRO A 326 5.30 -7.45 -8.89
C PRO A 326 6.64 -8.08 -9.31
N THR A 327 7.52 -7.25 -9.86
CA THR A 327 8.92 -7.60 -10.13
C THR A 327 9.77 -7.23 -8.90
N GLY A 328 10.48 -8.22 -8.33
CA GLY A 328 11.33 -8.07 -7.15
C GLY A 328 10.71 -8.55 -5.82
N ASN A 329 11.51 -9.29 -5.04
CA ASN A 329 11.20 -9.90 -3.73
C ASN A 329 10.03 -10.93 -3.75
N ARG A 330 10.19 -11.98 -4.57
CA ARG A 330 9.20 -13.05 -4.72
C ARG A 330 9.41 -14.11 -3.63
N ASP A 331 8.36 -14.48 -2.89
CA ASP A 331 8.39 -15.64 -2.01
C ASP A 331 8.29 -16.93 -2.85
N ALA A 332 9.27 -17.83 -2.73
CA ALA A 332 9.31 -19.09 -3.46
C ALA A 332 8.10 -19.99 -3.16
N TYR A 333 7.49 -19.87 -1.97
CA TYR A 333 6.41 -20.75 -1.53
C TYR A 333 5.01 -20.27 -1.94
N SER A 334 4.91 -19.03 -2.42
CA SER A 334 3.71 -18.45 -2.97
C SER A 334 3.64 -18.66 -4.49
N ALA A 335 2.45 -18.59 -5.08
CA ALA A 335 2.28 -18.72 -6.53
C ALA A 335 2.95 -17.56 -7.27
N ILE A 336 4.02 -17.85 -8.00
CA ILE A 336 4.70 -16.93 -8.90
C ILE A 336 4.03 -17.05 -10.26
N GLN A 337 3.35 -15.99 -10.67
CA GLN A 337 2.71 -15.89 -11.97
C GLN A 337 3.75 -15.90 -13.09
N ALA A 338 3.57 -16.73 -14.11
CA ALA A 338 4.61 -16.97 -15.09
C ALA A 338 4.79 -15.80 -16.06
N GLU A 339 3.76 -14.98 -16.26
CA GLU A 339 3.80 -13.72 -17.01
C GLU A 339 4.52 -12.58 -16.26
N SER A 340 4.87 -12.79 -14.99
CA SER A 340 5.61 -11.81 -14.18
C SER A 340 7.12 -11.83 -14.40
N TYR A 341 7.60 -12.38 -15.52
CA TYR A 341 9.02 -12.53 -15.80
C TYR A 341 9.76 -11.17 -15.89
N ASP A 342 11.01 -11.12 -15.45
CA ASP A 342 11.90 -9.95 -15.56
C ASP A 342 12.80 -9.98 -16.80
N GLY A 343 12.73 -11.06 -17.57
CA GLY A 343 13.42 -11.27 -18.84
C GLY A 343 12.95 -12.56 -19.50
N GLN A 344 12.96 -12.62 -20.83
CA GLN A 344 12.51 -13.81 -21.56
C GLN A 344 13.17 -13.94 -22.93
N SER A 345 13.03 -15.11 -23.55
CA SER A 345 13.15 -15.29 -25.00
C SER A 345 12.10 -16.28 -25.48
N GLY A 346 11.43 -15.93 -26.59
CA GLY A 346 10.43 -16.76 -27.26
C GLY A 346 9.08 -16.86 -26.54
N VAL A 347 8.88 -16.09 -25.48
CA VAL A 347 7.63 -16.10 -24.70
C VAL A 347 6.60 -15.15 -25.29
N SER A 348 5.36 -15.62 -25.43
CA SER A 348 4.17 -14.79 -25.61
C SER A 348 3.30 -14.81 -24.35
N THR A 349 2.45 -13.79 -24.15
CA THR A 349 1.44 -13.79 -23.10
C THR A 349 0.04 -13.81 -23.70
N GLU A 350 -0.88 -14.52 -23.08
CA GLU A 350 -2.29 -14.57 -23.47
C GLU A 350 -3.19 -14.67 -22.23
N SER A 351 -4.47 -14.32 -22.37
CA SER A 351 -5.45 -14.50 -21.29
C SER A 351 -5.62 -15.98 -20.94
N THR A 352 -5.53 -16.30 -19.65
CA THR A 352 -5.75 -17.67 -19.17
C THR A 352 -7.22 -17.94 -18.90
N SER A 353 -7.68 -19.14 -19.23
CA SER A 353 -8.98 -19.68 -18.81
C SER A 353 -8.95 -20.33 -17.42
N ASP A 354 -7.77 -20.42 -16.80
CA ASP A 354 -7.59 -21.09 -15.52
C ASP A 354 -8.32 -20.37 -14.38
N SER A 355 -8.54 -21.10 -13.29
CA SER A 355 -9.06 -20.50 -12.06
C SER A 355 -8.11 -19.43 -11.54
N GLY A 356 -8.65 -18.24 -11.24
CA GLY A 356 -7.87 -17.06 -10.83
C GLY A 356 -7.74 -15.99 -11.92
N GLY A 357 -8.02 -16.34 -13.18
CA GLY A 357 -7.86 -15.42 -14.30
C GLY A 357 -6.40 -14.99 -14.47
N GLY A 358 -6.19 -13.84 -15.12
CA GLY A 358 -4.85 -13.32 -15.41
C GLY A 358 -4.35 -13.66 -16.81
N GLN A 359 -3.03 -13.71 -16.97
CA GLN A 359 -2.41 -14.18 -18.21
C GLN A 359 -1.62 -15.46 -17.94
N ASN A 360 -1.30 -16.19 -18.99
CA ASN A 360 -0.27 -17.22 -18.95
C ASN A 360 0.84 -16.86 -19.92
N ILE A 361 2.01 -17.45 -19.74
CA ILE A 361 3.02 -17.50 -20.81
C ILE A 361 2.71 -18.67 -21.73
N GLY A 362 2.96 -18.48 -23.02
CA GLY A 362 2.68 -19.44 -24.07
C GLY A 362 3.62 -19.32 -25.25
N SER A 363 3.30 -20.04 -26.33
CA SER A 363 4.16 -20.24 -27.50
C SER A 363 5.53 -20.84 -27.16
N LEU A 364 5.60 -21.66 -26.10
CA LEU A 364 6.87 -22.13 -25.55
C LEU A 364 7.34 -23.38 -26.30
N ALA A 365 8.46 -23.22 -27.00
CA ALA A 365 9.15 -24.24 -27.77
C ALA A 365 10.55 -24.53 -27.19
N ASN A 366 11.28 -25.44 -27.85
CA ASN A 366 12.64 -25.79 -27.45
C ASN A 366 13.59 -24.57 -27.53
N GLY A 367 14.19 -24.19 -26.40
CA GLY A 367 15.17 -23.10 -26.31
C GLY A 367 14.62 -21.82 -25.67
N ASP A 368 13.31 -21.75 -25.45
CA ASP A 368 12.67 -20.60 -24.82
C ASP A 368 12.91 -20.58 -23.30
N TRP A 369 12.76 -19.41 -22.71
CA TRP A 369 12.96 -19.24 -21.27
C TRP A 369 12.30 -17.98 -20.71
N ALA A 370 12.05 -18.00 -19.40
CA ALA A 370 11.60 -16.86 -18.60
C ALA A 370 12.45 -16.75 -17.32
N LEU A 371 12.86 -15.53 -16.97
CA LEU A 371 13.66 -15.18 -15.78
C LEU A 371 12.78 -14.53 -14.71
N PHE A 372 12.99 -14.92 -13.47
CA PHE A 372 12.37 -14.36 -12.27
C PHE A 372 13.48 -14.05 -11.26
N ARG A 373 13.83 -12.77 -11.11
CA ARG A 373 14.88 -12.28 -10.22
C ARG A 373 14.46 -12.31 -8.75
N GLY A 374 15.44 -12.56 -7.89
CA GLY A 374 15.29 -12.38 -6.44
C GLY A 374 14.15 -13.20 -5.80
N VAL A 375 14.05 -14.49 -6.16
CA VAL A 375 13.12 -15.43 -5.54
C VAL A 375 13.72 -15.93 -4.23
N ASP A 376 13.03 -15.67 -3.12
CA ASP A 376 13.45 -16.02 -1.75
C ASP A 376 12.91 -17.39 -1.32
N PHE A 377 13.82 -18.34 -1.16
CA PHE A 377 13.57 -19.68 -0.63
C PHE A 377 13.77 -19.75 0.90
N GLY A 378 14.22 -18.67 1.54
CA GLY A 378 14.48 -18.62 2.97
C GLY A 378 15.51 -19.66 3.45
N SER A 379 15.48 -19.97 4.75
CA SER A 379 16.43 -20.90 5.38
C SER A 379 15.97 -22.37 5.39
N THR A 380 14.70 -22.63 5.13
CA THR A 380 14.15 -23.99 5.05
C THR A 380 14.20 -24.45 3.60
N ALA A 381 14.83 -25.58 3.30
CA ALA A 381 15.01 -25.96 1.90
C ALA A 381 13.69 -26.24 1.18
N ALA A 382 13.52 -25.69 -0.02
CA ALA A 382 12.56 -26.22 -0.98
C ALA A 382 13.07 -27.54 -1.57
N THR A 383 12.17 -28.51 -1.70
CA THR A 383 12.42 -29.84 -2.28
C THR A 383 11.44 -30.21 -3.39
N GLN A 384 10.41 -29.38 -3.61
CA GLN A 384 9.49 -29.50 -4.73
C GLN A 384 9.42 -28.23 -5.57
N PHE A 385 9.18 -28.43 -6.85
CA PHE A 385 8.75 -27.43 -7.82
C PHE A 385 7.38 -27.86 -8.36
N VAL A 386 6.44 -26.92 -8.47
CA VAL A 386 5.10 -27.19 -8.98
C VAL A 386 4.79 -26.18 -10.06
N GLY A 387 4.38 -26.66 -11.23
CA GLY A 387 3.93 -25.81 -12.34
C GLY A 387 2.45 -26.05 -12.65
N ARG A 388 1.72 -24.96 -12.89
CA ARG A 388 0.37 -24.98 -13.45
C ARG A 388 0.47 -24.77 -14.96
N VAL A 389 0.27 -25.84 -15.72
CA VAL A 389 0.59 -25.89 -17.14
C VAL A 389 -0.56 -26.43 -17.99
N ALA A 390 -0.62 -26.00 -19.25
CA ALA A 390 -1.54 -26.52 -20.25
C ALA A 390 -0.77 -26.84 -21.54
N SER A 391 -1.28 -27.78 -22.33
CA SER A 391 -0.65 -28.19 -23.59
C SER A 391 -1.71 -28.72 -24.55
N GLY A 392 -1.81 -28.06 -25.71
CA GLY A 392 -2.57 -28.53 -26.87
C GLY A 392 -1.69 -29.27 -27.88
N ALA A 393 -0.47 -29.67 -27.50
CA ALA A 393 0.51 -30.23 -28.42
C ALA A 393 -0.01 -31.49 -29.14
N ALA A 394 0.34 -31.66 -30.42
CA ALA A 394 -0.06 -32.84 -31.19
C ALA A 394 0.53 -34.14 -30.61
N GLY A 395 -0.06 -35.28 -30.97
CA GLY A 395 0.44 -36.58 -30.54
C GLY A 395 1.93 -36.77 -30.85
N GLY A 396 2.72 -37.18 -29.85
CA GLY A 396 4.16 -37.36 -29.97
C GLY A 396 5.00 -36.11 -29.67
N VAL A 397 4.39 -34.95 -29.44
CA VAL A 397 5.08 -33.73 -28.99
C VAL A 397 5.03 -33.65 -27.47
N SER A 398 6.20 -33.50 -26.85
CA SER A 398 6.36 -33.34 -25.40
C SER A 398 7.70 -32.66 -25.11
N GLY A 399 7.86 -32.11 -23.92
CA GLY A 399 9.11 -31.50 -23.49
C GLY A 399 9.21 -31.41 -21.97
N LEU A 400 10.28 -30.79 -21.51
CA LEU A 400 10.58 -30.54 -20.11
C LEU A 400 10.38 -29.06 -19.79
N VAL A 401 9.70 -28.80 -18.67
CA VAL A 401 9.78 -27.53 -17.95
C VAL A 401 10.85 -27.70 -16.89
N GLU A 402 11.95 -26.99 -17.03
CA GLU A 402 13.13 -27.10 -16.17
C GLU A 402 13.31 -25.84 -15.33
N VAL A 403 13.76 -26.00 -14.08
CA VAL A 403 14.14 -24.90 -13.20
C VAL A 403 15.67 -24.83 -13.13
N ARG A 404 16.23 -23.65 -13.40
CA ARG A 404 17.67 -23.36 -13.23
C ARG A 404 17.85 -22.14 -12.33
N LEU A 405 18.90 -22.12 -11.53
CA LEU A 405 19.18 -21.02 -10.60
C LEU A 405 20.38 -20.21 -11.07
N ASP A 406 20.30 -18.89 -10.90
CA ASP A 406 21.30 -17.83 -11.09
C ASP A 406 21.85 -17.67 -12.52
N SER A 407 21.77 -18.70 -13.35
CA SER A 407 22.17 -18.66 -14.76
C SER A 407 21.45 -19.74 -15.57
N ARG A 408 21.04 -19.40 -16.80
CA ARG A 408 20.51 -20.37 -17.77
C ARG A 408 21.50 -21.47 -18.13
N GLY A 409 22.79 -21.22 -17.97
CA GLY A 409 23.85 -22.19 -18.26
C GLY A 409 24.05 -23.24 -17.16
N ASN A 410 23.50 -23.03 -15.96
CA ASN A 410 23.62 -23.97 -14.85
C ASN A 410 22.76 -25.21 -15.08
N ALA A 411 23.15 -26.36 -14.51
CA ALA A 411 22.34 -27.57 -14.55
C ALA A 411 20.97 -27.33 -13.89
N PRO A 412 19.88 -27.93 -14.40
CA PRO A 412 18.58 -27.83 -13.75
C PRO A 412 18.61 -28.38 -12.32
N VAL A 413 17.97 -27.68 -11.39
CA VAL A 413 17.72 -28.17 -10.04
C VAL A 413 16.58 -29.19 -10.00
N GLY A 414 15.72 -29.17 -11.00
CA GLY A 414 14.77 -30.24 -11.31
C GLY A 414 13.86 -29.87 -12.48
N SER A 415 12.99 -30.80 -12.86
CA SER A 415 12.10 -30.65 -14.01
C SER A 415 10.92 -31.61 -13.94
N PHE A 416 9.86 -31.31 -14.72
CA PHE A 416 8.83 -32.29 -15.06
C PHE A 416 8.63 -32.33 -16.57
N ALA A 417 8.17 -33.49 -17.05
CA ALA A 417 7.74 -33.67 -18.43
C ALA A 417 6.28 -33.26 -18.61
N VAL A 418 5.98 -32.63 -19.75
CA VAL A 418 4.63 -32.27 -20.16
C VAL A 418 4.40 -32.67 -21.61
N GLY A 419 3.28 -33.33 -21.85
CA GLY A 419 2.70 -33.57 -23.17
C GLY A 419 1.28 -33.02 -23.20
N ASN A 420 0.47 -33.43 -24.16
CA ASN A 420 -0.91 -32.94 -24.32
C ASN A 420 -1.73 -33.10 -23.03
N THR A 421 -2.27 -31.98 -22.51
CA THR A 421 -3.11 -31.96 -21.31
C THR A 421 -4.62 -31.97 -21.61
N GLY A 422 -4.98 -31.85 -22.89
CA GLY A 422 -6.34 -31.73 -23.40
C GLY A 422 -6.62 -30.40 -24.11
N GLY A 423 -5.62 -29.55 -24.35
CA GLY A 423 -5.77 -28.24 -24.99
C GLY A 423 -4.85 -27.16 -24.38
N TRP A 424 -4.64 -26.07 -25.13
CA TRP A 424 -3.76 -24.94 -24.74
C TRP A 424 -4.23 -24.16 -23.50
N GLN A 425 -5.47 -24.40 -23.09
CA GLN A 425 -6.12 -23.77 -21.95
C GLN A 425 -6.73 -24.84 -21.02
N SER A 426 -6.26 -26.11 -21.13
CA SER A 426 -6.66 -27.25 -20.31
C SER A 426 -5.63 -27.50 -19.21
N TRP A 427 -5.78 -26.79 -18.11
CA TRP A 427 -4.76 -26.63 -17.06
C TRP A 427 -4.62 -27.83 -16.12
N ARG A 428 -3.37 -28.24 -15.87
CA ARG A 428 -2.97 -29.27 -14.90
C ARG A 428 -1.87 -28.74 -13.99
N THR A 429 -1.88 -29.20 -12.74
CA THR A 429 -0.82 -28.89 -11.78
C THR A 429 0.12 -30.09 -11.70
N ILE A 430 1.39 -29.88 -12.06
CA ILE A 430 2.39 -30.95 -12.16
C ILE A 430 3.51 -30.67 -11.17
N PRO A 431 3.74 -31.56 -10.18
CA PRO A 431 4.87 -31.47 -9.27
C PRO A 431 6.14 -32.13 -9.84
N ALA A 432 7.30 -31.66 -9.41
CA ALA A 432 8.62 -32.23 -9.63
C ALA A 432 9.41 -32.18 -8.32
N ASN A 433 10.26 -33.19 -8.10
CA ASN A 433 11.28 -33.11 -7.07
C ASN A 433 12.44 -32.25 -7.57
N ILE A 434 13.02 -31.45 -6.69
CA ILE A 434 14.21 -30.63 -6.97
C ILE A 434 15.32 -30.93 -5.96
N SER A 435 16.56 -30.62 -6.33
CA SER A 435 17.66 -30.51 -5.36
C SER A 435 17.30 -29.46 -4.31
N ARG A 436 17.79 -29.62 -3.08
CA ARG A 436 17.50 -28.71 -1.95
C ARG A 436 17.94 -27.28 -2.28
N VAL A 437 17.03 -26.31 -2.24
CA VAL A 437 17.31 -24.88 -2.50
C VAL A 437 16.96 -24.04 -1.27
N THR A 438 17.84 -23.13 -0.89
CA THR A 438 17.68 -22.15 0.21
C THR A 438 18.29 -20.82 -0.20
N GLY A 439 17.91 -19.73 0.44
CA GLY A 439 18.41 -18.39 0.15
C GLY A 439 17.68 -17.75 -1.02
N THR A 440 18.23 -16.65 -1.55
CA THR A 440 17.63 -15.89 -2.63
C THR A 440 18.35 -16.16 -3.94
N HIS A 441 17.60 -16.50 -4.99
CA HIS A 441 18.15 -16.84 -6.30
C HIS A 441 17.39 -16.17 -7.44
N ASP A 442 18.08 -15.95 -8.56
CA ASP A 442 17.42 -15.70 -9.83
C ASP A 442 16.95 -17.04 -10.41
N VAL A 443 15.65 -17.20 -10.63
CA VAL A 443 15.04 -18.43 -11.12
C VAL A 443 14.80 -18.32 -12.63
N TYR A 444 15.25 -19.30 -13.38
CA TYR A 444 14.91 -19.47 -14.78
C TYR A 444 13.99 -20.67 -14.96
N LEU A 445 12.88 -20.45 -15.66
CA LEU A 445 12.17 -21.54 -16.34
C LEU A 445 12.77 -21.68 -17.74
N THR A 446 13.24 -22.87 -18.09
CA THR A 446 13.74 -23.19 -19.44
C THR A 446 12.95 -24.33 -20.04
N PHE A 447 12.72 -24.26 -21.36
CA PHE A 447 11.88 -25.21 -22.08
C PHE A 447 12.72 -26.03 -23.05
N THR A 448 12.76 -27.35 -22.85
CA THR A 448 13.57 -28.28 -23.63
C THR A 448 12.69 -29.33 -24.29
N SER A 449 12.80 -29.51 -25.60
CA SER A 449 12.03 -30.50 -26.35
C SER A 449 12.87 -31.10 -27.48
N GLY A 450 12.61 -32.37 -27.81
CA GLY A 450 13.21 -33.02 -28.98
C GLY A 450 12.65 -32.54 -30.32
N GLN A 451 11.68 -31.61 -30.30
CA GLN A 451 10.97 -31.09 -31.47
C GLN A 451 10.92 -29.56 -31.44
N PRO A 452 10.85 -28.89 -32.60
CA PRO A 452 10.81 -27.43 -32.67
C PRO A 452 9.42 -26.83 -32.38
N SER A 453 8.37 -27.65 -32.25
CA SER A 453 7.01 -27.17 -32.01
C SER A 453 6.79 -26.73 -30.57
N ASP A 454 5.96 -25.71 -30.40
CA ASP A 454 5.42 -25.29 -29.10
C ASP A 454 4.77 -26.48 -28.41
N PHE A 455 5.02 -26.62 -27.10
CA PHE A 455 4.57 -27.79 -26.36
C PHE A 455 3.92 -27.48 -25.02
N VAL A 456 4.02 -26.25 -24.50
CA VAL A 456 3.49 -25.91 -23.17
C VAL A 456 3.10 -24.44 -23.05
N ASN A 457 2.07 -24.19 -22.25
CA ASN A 457 1.72 -22.92 -21.63
C ASN A 457 1.91 -23.04 -20.12
N VAL A 458 2.39 -21.99 -19.45
CA VAL A 458 2.56 -21.95 -17.98
C VAL A 458 1.77 -20.77 -17.42
N ASN A 459 0.87 -21.04 -16.48
CA ASN A 459 0.09 -20.01 -15.79
C ASN A 459 0.86 -19.46 -14.59
N TRP A 460 1.20 -20.34 -13.64
CA TRP A 460 2.01 -19.99 -12.48
C TRP A 460 2.87 -21.18 -12.06
N PHE A 461 3.85 -20.91 -11.20
CA PHE A 461 4.63 -21.93 -10.53
C PHE A 461 4.93 -21.54 -9.08
N ASN A 462 5.24 -22.51 -8.23
CA ASN A 462 5.78 -22.27 -6.90
C ASN A 462 6.68 -23.42 -6.45
N PHE A 463 7.24 -23.27 -5.26
CA PHE A 463 8.09 -24.26 -4.63
C PHE A 463 7.47 -24.77 -3.34
N GLY A 464 7.80 -26.01 -2.99
CA GLY A 464 7.33 -26.71 -1.80
C GLY A 464 8.50 -27.20 -0.95
N ARG A 465 8.25 -27.32 0.36
CA ARG A 465 9.23 -27.85 1.32
C ARG A 465 9.27 -29.37 1.33
#